data_AF-A0A323U2C7-F1
#
_entry.id   AF-A0A323U2C7-F1
#
_cell.length_a   1.000
_cell.length_b   1.000
_cell.length_c   1.000
_cell.angle_alpha   90.00
_cell.angle_beta   90.00
_cell.angle_gamma   90.00
#
_symmetry.space_group_name_H-M   'P 1'
#
loop_
_entity.id
_entity.type
_entity.pdbx_description
1 polymer ?
#
loop_
_entity_poly.entity_id
_entity_poly.type
_entity_poly.pdbx_seq_one_letter_code
_entity_poly.pdbx_strand_id
1 'polypeptide(L)'
;MELEVQLNPLPGFPRLEGAHELAWSYLLDAIFADAYRAGVRRLKVVLPHPELQAGVELRSRLTPPSGASTALALLAPAPLGQAERIYTLEFGPLAPASLRRTKPLRPGKEPEQRLYVYTLRARLAGVGMRLPSPAASDRAWRRVRQSFASPQPAPSFYRLFIWGAS
;
A
#
# COMPACT_ATOMS: atom_id res chain seq x y z
N MET A 1 -0.05 18.11 -0.02
CA MET A 1 1.32 17.58 0.14
C MET A 1 1.97 17.57 -1.23
N GLU A 2 3.21 18.02 -1.36
CA GLU A 2 3.93 17.99 -2.65
C GLU A 2 4.22 16.53 -3.00
N LEU A 3 3.76 16.08 -4.18
CA LEU A 3 3.88 14.69 -4.60
C LEU A 3 4.81 14.58 -5.81
N GLU A 4 5.81 13.70 -5.72
CA GLU A 4 6.62 13.26 -6.86
C GLU A 4 6.34 11.77 -7.10
N VAL A 5 5.85 11.41 -8.28
CA VAL A 5 5.54 10.02 -8.63
C VAL A 5 6.58 9.50 -9.61
N GLN A 6 7.18 8.38 -9.29
CA GLN A 6 8.03 7.61 -10.19
C GLN A 6 7.39 6.23 -10.40
N LEU A 7 7.28 5.80 -11.64
CA LEU A 7 6.84 4.44 -11.95
C LEU A 7 8.07 3.54 -12.10
N ASN A 8 8.14 2.48 -11.31
CA ASN A 8 9.08 1.38 -11.53
C ASN A 8 8.28 0.07 -11.62
N PRO A 9 7.84 -0.31 -12.84
CA PRO A 9 7.00 -1.47 -13.03
C PRO A 9 7.66 -2.73 -12.49
N LEU A 10 6.89 -3.53 -11.76
CA LEU A 10 7.38 -4.77 -11.22
C LEU A 10 6.82 -5.96 -12.01
N PRO A 11 7.65 -6.76 -12.71
CA PRO A 11 7.18 -7.94 -13.42
C PRO A 11 6.47 -8.91 -12.47
N GLY A 12 5.29 -9.39 -12.86
CA GLY A 12 4.49 -10.29 -12.02
C GLY A 12 3.69 -9.59 -10.91
N PHE A 13 3.57 -8.26 -10.95
CA PHE A 13 2.67 -7.53 -10.07
C PHE A 13 1.21 -8.01 -10.25
N PRO A 14 0.47 -8.29 -9.16
CA PRO A 14 -0.90 -8.77 -9.27
C PRO A 14 -1.81 -7.69 -9.87
N ARG A 15 -2.85 -8.12 -10.61
CA ARG A 15 -3.90 -7.20 -11.04
C ARG A 15 -4.55 -6.56 -9.80
N LEU A 16 -4.80 -5.26 -9.86
CA LEU A 16 -5.42 -4.50 -8.77
C LEU A 16 -6.93 -4.68 -8.78
N GLU A 17 -7.35 -5.91 -8.55
CA GLU A 17 -8.75 -6.28 -8.50
C GLU A 17 -9.08 -6.84 -7.11
N GLY A 18 -10.24 -6.45 -6.61
CA GLY A 18 -10.82 -6.95 -5.37
C GLY A 18 -9.94 -6.78 -4.14
N ALA A 19 -9.46 -7.89 -3.58
CA ALA A 19 -8.68 -7.86 -2.33
C ALA A 19 -7.35 -7.10 -2.46
N HIS A 20 -6.75 -7.09 -3.66
CA HIS A 20 -5.53 -6.33 -3.92
C HIS A 20 -5.79 -4.83 -3.96
N GLU A 21 -6.85 -4.40 -4.65
CA GLU A 21 -7.26 -3.01 -4.70
C GLU A 21 -7.49 -2.44 -3.28
N LEU A 22 -8.20 -3.19 -2.43
CA LEU A 22 -8.46 -2.79 -1.04
C LEU A 22 -7.19 -2.75 -0.19
N ALA A 23 -6.32 -3.75 -0.33
CA ALA A 23 -5.04 -3.78 0.39
C ALA A 23 -4.20 -2.56 0.03
N TRP A 24 -4.12 -2.22 -1.26
CA TRP A 24 -3.41 -1.04 -1.74
C TRP A 24 -4.05 0.27 -1.30
N SER A 25 -5.38 0.38 -1.34
CA SER A 25 -6.08 1.55 -0.82
C SER A 25 -5.73 1.78 0.66
N TYR A 26 -5.79 0.74 1.47
CA TYR A 26 -5.45 0.81 2.89
C TYR A 26 -3.97 1.16 3.14
N LEU A 27 -3.04 0.56 2.38
CA LEU A 27 -1.61 0.88 2.46
C LEU A 27 -1.34 2.34 2.14
N LEU A 28 -1.97 2.86 1.07
CA LEU A 28 -1.84 4.25 0.70
C LEU A 28 -2.44 5.18 1.77
N ASP A 29 -3.61 4.85 2.33
CA ASP A 29 -4.18 5.63 3.43
C ASP A 29 -3.25 5.68 4.64
N ALA A 30 -2.63 4.55 5.00
CA ALA A 30 -1.68 4.47 6.10
C ALA A 30 -0.42 5.31 5.84
N ILE A 31 0.15 5.28 4.63
CA ILE A 31 1.33 6.07 4.26
C ILE A 31 1.03 7.56 4.35
N PHE A 32 -0.09 8.01 3.79
CA PHE A 32 -0.45 9.43 3.76
C PHE A 32 -0.81 9.95 5.14
N ALA A 33 -1.52 9.16 5.96
CA ALA A 33 -1.82 9.51 7.34
C ALA A 33 -0.54 9.60 8.19
N ASP A 34 0.39 8.65 8.03
CA ASP A 34 1.67 8.71 8.73
C ASP A 34 2.52 9.90 8.29
N ALA A 35 2.62 10.14 6.98
CA ALA A 35 3.37 11.27 6.43
C ALA A 35 2.85 12.60 6.95
N TYR A 36 1.53 12.76 7.01
CA TYR A 36 0.92 13.96 7.56
C TYR A 36 1.27 14.17 9.04
N ARG A 37 1.15 13.12 9.86
CA ARG A 37 1.50 13.16 11.30
C ARG A 37 2.99 13.44 11.53
N ALA A 38 3.84 12.92 10.66
CA ALA A 38 5.28 13.12 10.70
C ALA A 38 5.76 14.48 10.14
N GLY A 39 4.84 15.40 9.80
CA GLY A 39 5.24 16.73 9.31
C GLY A 39 5.89 16.71 7.92
N VAL A 40 5.50 15.77 7.07
CA VAL A 40 6.02 15.64 5.71
C VAL A 40 5.36 16.67 4.79
N ARG A 41 6.20 17.50 4.17
CA ARG A 41 5.78 18.45 3.15
C ARG A 41 5.79 17.84 1.76
N ARG A 42 6.85 17.06 1.45
CA ARG A 42 7.08 16.44 0.14
C ARG A 42 7.22 14.93 0.26
N LEU A 43 6.41 14.21 -0.51
CA LEU A 43 6.42 12.76 -0.58
C LEU A 43 6.80 12.31 -2.00
N LYS A 44 7.92 11.61 -2.12
CA LYS A 44 8.28 10.88 -3.34
C LYS A 44 7.75 9.46 -3.25
N VAL A 45 7.02 8.99 -4.26
CA VAL A 45 6.44 7.65 -4.30
C VAL A 45 6.94 6.91 -5.53
N VAL A 46 7.52 5.72 -5.33
CA VAL A 46 7.91 4.79 -6.39
C VAL A 46 6.86 3.70 -6.48
N LEU A 47 6.07 3.69 -7.55
CA LEU A 47 4.94 2.78 -7.74
C LEU A 47 5.32 1.52 -8.55
N PRO A 48 4.76 0.35 -8.20
CA PRO A 48 4.97 -0.89 -8.95
C PRO A 48 4.04 -1.04 -10.16
N HIS A 49 2.97 -0.26 -10.24
CA HIS A 49 1.96 -0.35 -11.31
C HIS A 49 1.31 1.02 -11.58
N PRO A 50 1.05 1.39 -12.86
CA PRO A 50 0.49 2.69 -13.21
C PRO A 50 -0.93 2.92 -12.69
N GLU A 51 -1.74 1.89 -12.55
CA GLU A 51 -3.12 2.00 -12.02
C GLU A 51 -3.18 2.55 -10.58
N LEU A 52 -2.10 2.46 -9.80
CA LEU A 52 -2.03 3.04 -8.46
C LEU A 52 -1.90 4.58 -8.48
N GLN A 53 -1.46 5.16 -9.60
CA GLN A 53 -1.13 6.59 -9.69
C GLN A 53 -2.33 7.47 -9.31
N ALA A 54 -3.52 7.18 -9.85
CA ALA A 54 -4.73 7.92 -9.54
C ALA A 54 -5.05 7.90 -8.03
N GLY A 55 -4.81 6.77 -7.36
CA GLY A 55 -5.00 6.62 -5.92
C GLY A 55 -4.04 7.47 -5.09
N VAL A 56 -2.80 7.63 -5.54
CA VAL A 56 -1.77 8.46 -4.87
C VAL A 56 -2.06 9.95 -5.10
N GLU A 57 -2.40 10.35 -6.32
CA GLU A 57 -2.74 11.73 -6.68
C GLU A 57 -4.01 12.23 -5.98
N LEU A 58 -5.00 11.36 -5.79
CA LEU A 58 -6.18 11.70 -4.99
C LEU A 58 -5.77 12.01 -3.55
N ARG A 59 -4.97 11.14 -2.92
CA ARG A 59 -4.56 11.31 -1.53
C ARG A 59 -3.65 12.51 -1.31
N SER A 60 -2.79 12.84 -2.27
CA SER A 60 -1.94 14.03 -2.16
C SER A 60 -2.73 15.34 -2.21
N ARG A 61 -3.83 15.37 -2.98
CA ARG A 61 -4.78 16.49 -2.99
C ARG A 61 -5.57 16.59 -1.69
N LEU A 62 -5.98 15.46 -1.13
CA LEU A 62 -6.74 15.41 0.13
C LEU A 62 -5.88 15.63 1.38
N THR A 63 -4.56 15.41 1.28
CA THR A 63 -3.63 15.56 2.40
C THR A 63 -2.91 16.90 2.30
N PRO A 64 -3.20 17.90 3.15
CA PRO A 64 -2.49 19.17 3.12
C PRO A 64 -0.99 18.95 3.46
N PRO A 65 -0.07 19.76 2.90
CA PRO A 65 1.32 19.70 3.31
C PRO A 65 1.43 20.06 4.80
N SER A 66 2.31 19.36 5.52
CA SER A 66 2.64 19.63 6.93
C SER A 66 4.14 19.78 7.06
N GLY A 67 4.63 20.65 7.95
CA GLY A 67 6.06 20.79 8.25
C GLY A 67 6.97 21.13 7.05
N ALA A 68 8.22 20.65 7.13
CA ALA A 68 9.26 20.86 6.12
C ALA A 68 9.95 19.56 5.67
N SER A 69 9.59 18.43 6.28
CA SER A 69 10.27 17.14 6.10
C SER A 69 9.98 16.53 4.74
N THR A 70 10.88 15.66 4.30
CA THR A 70 10.74 14.90 3.06
C THR A 70 10.58 13.41 3.38
N ALA A 71 9.72 12.74 2.59
CA ALA A 71 9.50 11.32 2.72
C ALA A 71 9.63 10.58 1.39
N LEU A 72 9.98 9.29 1.48
CA LEU A 72 10.15 8.40 0.33
C LEU A 72 9.36 7.11 0.55
N ALA A 73 8.38 6.83 -0.31
CA ALA A 73 7.66 5.56 -0.36
C ALA A 73 8.19 4.67 -1.49
N LEU A 74 8.93 3.62 -1.13
CA LEU A 74 9.43 2.57 -1.99
C LEU A 74 8.43 1.42 -2.04
N LEU A 75 7.45 1.53 -2.95
CA LEU A 75 6.41 0.52 -3.17
C LEU A 75 6.79 -0.47 -4.29
N ALA A 76 7.91 -0.18 -4.97
CA ALA A 76 8.61 -1.04 -5.91
C ALA A 76 10.12 -0.98 -5.63
N PRO A 77 10.94 -1.91 -6.17
CA PRO A 77 12.39 -1.85 -6.05
C PRO A 77 12.93 -0.51 -6.54
N ALA A 78 13.70 0.20 -5.74
CA ALA A 78 14.37 1.43 -6.14
C ALA A 78 15.52 1.73 -5.16
N PRO A 79 16.52 2.50 -5.59
CA PRO A 79 17.59 2.92 -4.69
C PRO A 79 17.01 3.73 -3.52
N LEU A 80 17.56 3.53 -2.32
CA LEU A 80 17.23 4.34 -1.16
C LEU A 80 17.68 5.78 -1.41
N GLY A 81 16.73 6.71 -1.36
CA GLY A 81 17.02 8.13 -1.36
C GLY A 81 17.34 8.67 0.03
N GLN A 82 17.77 9.92 0.08
CA GLN A 82 17.83 10.69 1.32
C GLN A 82 16.44 11.24 1.62
N ALA A 83 15.83 10.74 2.69
CA ALA A 83 14.55 11.21 3.22
C ALA A 83 14.52 10.98 4.74
N GLU A 84 13.82 11.85 5.45
CA GLU A 84 13.65 11.76 6.91
C GLU A 84 12.71 10.60 7.28
N ARG A 85 11.67 10.39 6.47
CA ARG A 85 10.71 9.29 6.60
C ARG A 85 10.78 8.39 5.37
N ILE A 86 10.94 7.08 5.56
CA ILE A 86 10.96 6.11 4.46
C ILE A 86 9.89 5.06 4.71
N TYR A 87 9.13 4.73 3.67
CA TYR A 87 8.17 3.63 3.66
C TYR A 87 8.66 2.57 2.69
N THR A 88 8.89 1.34 3.15
CA THR A 88 9.30 0.25 2.26
C THR A 88 8.25 -0.84 2.27
N LEU A 89 7.76 -1.19 1.08
CA LEU A 89 6.83 -2.28 0.92
C LEU A 89 7.57 -3.57 0.58
N GLU A 90 7.18 -4.64 1.26
CA GLU A 90 7.43 -6.00 0.84
C GLU A 90 6.11 -6.67 0.53
N PHE A 91 6.07 -7.45 -0.55
CA PHE A 91 4.89 -8.20 -0.90
C PHE A 91 5.27 -9.58 -1.48
N GLY A 92 4.38 -10.55 -1.36
CA GLY A 92 4.56 -11.88 -1.94
C GLY A 92 3.37 -12.82 -1.75
N PRO A 93 3.34 -13.96 -2.46
CA PRO A 93 2.37 -15.02 -2.20
C PRO A 93 2.59 -15.57 -0.79
N LEU A 94 1.51 -15.89 -0.08
CA LEU A 94 1.52 -16.33 1.33
C LEU A 94 2.67 -17.31 1.62
N ALA A 95 3.64 -16.87 2.41
CA ALA A 95 5.01 -17.38 2.30
C ALA A 95 5.29 -18.68 3.09
N PRO A 96 6.08 -19.63 2.51
CA PRO A 96 6.91 -20.58 3.26
C PRO A 96 8.16 -19.91 3.89
N ALA A 97 8.71 -20.54 4.94
CA ALA A 97 9.65 -19.95 5.92
C ALA A 97 10.97 -19.37 5.38
N SER A 98 11.42 -19.73 4.18
CA SER A 98 12.65 -19.24 3.55
C SER A 98 12.57 -17.79 3.06
N LEU A 99 11.37 -17.26 2.83
CA LEU A 99 11.11 -15.86 2.45
C LEU A 99 11.03 -14.91 3.66
N ARG A 100 11.22 -15.41 4.90
CA ARG A 100 11.29 -14.61 6.15
C ARG A 100 12.67 -13.96 6.37
N ARG A 101 13.69 -14.32 5.60
CA ARG A 101 15.04 -13.71 5.68
C ARG A 101 15.10 -12.45 4.82
N THR A 102 14.48 -11.40 5.32
CA THR A 102 14.66 -10.06 4.78
C THR A 102 15.92 -9.48 5.38
N LYS A 103 16.97 -9.33 4.55
CA LYS A 103 18.13 -8.53 4.95
C LYS A 103 17.62 -7.13 5.28
N PRO A 104 17.98 -6.54 6.43
CA PRO A 104 17.58 -5.19 6.75
C PRO A 104 18.08 -4.26 5.65
N LEU A 105 17.18 -3.47 5.03
CA LEU A 105 17.54 -2.49 4.00
C LEU A 105 18.53 -1.44 4.52
N ARG A 106 18.56 -1.23 5.85
CA ARG A 106 19.62 -0.52 6.56
C ARG A 106 20.23 -1.45 7.61
N PRO A 107 21.44 -1.99 7.41
CA PRO A 107 22.11 -2.74 8.47
C PRO A 107 22.25 -1.84 9.72
N GLY A 108 21.77 -2.32 10.87
CA GLY A 108 21.88 -1.62 12.16
C GLY A 108 20.77 -0.61 12.51
N LYS A 109 19.71 -0.46 11.70
CA LYS A 109 18.51 0.30 12.09
C LYS A 109 17.28 -0.59 12.08
N GLU A 110 16.50 -0.53 13.14
CA GLU A 110 15.18 -1.17 13.19
C GLU A 110 14.10 -0.24 12.64
N PRO A 111 13.06 -0.80 11.98
CA PRO A 111 11.90 -0.02 11.57
C PRO A 111 11.10 0.42 12.80
N GLU A 112 10.63 1.66 12.81
CA GLU A 112 9.81 2.22 13.89
C GLU A 112 8.43 1.54 13.94
N GLN A 113 7.84 1.30 12.78
CA GLN A 113 6.52 0.68 12.67
C GLN A 113 6.48 -0.37 11.56
N ARG A 114 5.64 -1.39 11.75
CA ARG A 114 5.42 -2.50 10.82
C ARG A 114 3.92 -2.71 10.66
N LEU A 115 3.42 -2.59 9.43
CA LEU A 115 2.02 -2.86 9.09
C LEU A 115 1.92 -4.12 8.25
N TYR A 116 0.98 -4.99 8.59
CA TYR A 116 0.78 -6.28 7.93
C TYR A 116 -0.63 -6.34 7.34
N VAL A 117 -0.72 -6.60 6.04
CA VAL A 117 -2.00 -6.77 5.33
C VAL A 117 -2.03 -8.16 4.69
N TYR A 118 -2.98 -8.98 5.11
CA TYR A 118 -3.17 -10.34 4.62
C TYR A 118 -4.45 -10.41 3.79
N THR A 119 -4.34 -10.68 2.49
CA THR A 119 -5.52 -10.92 1.65
C THR A 119 -6.13 -12.31 1.91
N LEU A 120 -5.40 -13.22 2.59
CA LEU A 120 -5.88 -14.54 3.04
C LEU A 120 -6.98 -14.46 4.10
N ARG A 121 -6.92 -13.49 5.03
CA ARG A 121 -7.91 -13.38 6.12
C ARG A 121 -9.32 -13.08 5.59
N ALA A 122 -9.42 -12.28 4.53
CA ALA A 122 -10.70 -12.04 3.85
C ALA A 122 -11.30 -13.33 3.25
N ARG A 123 -10.44 -14.21 2.70
CA ARG A 123 -10.85 -15.53 2.19
C ARG A 123 -11.27 -16.50 3.30
N LEU A 124 -10.44 -16.66 4.34
CA LEU A 124 -10.69 -17.64 5.41
C LEU A 124 -11.87 -17.24 6.31
N ALA A 125 -12.17 -15.95 6.44
CA ALA A 125 -13.34 -15.50 7.16
C ALA A 125 -14.67 -15.73 6.39
N GLY A 126 -14.63 -16.19 5.12
CA GLY A 126 -15.82 -16.23 4.26
C GLY A 126 -16.41 -14.84 4.00
N VAL A 127 -15.65 -13.80 4.32
CA VAL A 127 -16.02 -12.40 4.20
C VAL A 127 -15.47 -11.92 2.86
N GLY A 128 -16.18 -12.20 1.77
CA GLY A 128 -16.37 -11.09 0.83
C GLY A 128 -16.93 -9.95 1.68
N MET A 129 -16.25 -8.80 1.75
CA MET A 129 -16.61 -7.69 2.65
C MET A 129 -18.12 -7.54 2.70
N ARG A 130 -18.72 -8.02 3.80
CA ARG A 130 -20.16 -7.90 4.02
C ARG A 130 -20.38 -6.45 4.42
N LEU A 131 -20.55 -5.60 3.41
CA LEU A 131 -21.25 -4.35 3.63
C LEU A 131 -22.70 -4.69 4.04
N PRO A 132 -23.25 -3.99 5.04
CA PRO A 132 -24.61 -4.24 5.51
C PRO A 132 -25.62 -4.16 4.35
N SER A 133 -26.65 -4.99 4.49
CA SER A 133 -27.75 -5.36 3.60
C SER A 133 -28.29 -4.29 2.62
N PRO A 134 -28.88 -4.70 1.47
CA PRO A 134 -29.13 -3.86 0.31
C PRO A 134 -30.50 -3.17 0.36
N ALA A 135 -30.49 -1.86 0.17
CA ALA A 135 -31.67 -1.10 -0.25
C ALA A 135 -31.27 -0.01 -1.26
N ALA A 136 -30.60 -0.41 -2.34
CA ALA A 136 -30.48 0.34 -3.61
C ALA A 136 -29.55 -0.44 -4.54
N SER A 137 -30.13 -1.31 -5.38
CA SER A 137 -29.35 -2.10 -6.34
C SER A 137 -28.96 -1.25 -7.54
N ASP A 138 -27.94 -0.41 -7.38
CA ASP A 138 -27.38 0.36 -8.49
C ASP A 138 -26.55 -0.55 -9.41
N ARG A 139 -26.67 -0.40 -10.73
CA ARG A 139 -25.88 -1.21 -11.69
C ARG A 139 -24.37 -0.97 -11.53
N ALA A 140 -23.99 0.22 -11.09
CA ALA A 140 -22.62 0.56 -10.70
C ALA A 140 -22.13 -0.33 -9.54
N TRP A 141 -22.96 -0.53 -8.52
CA TRP A 141 -22.65 -1.39 -7.38
C TRP A 141 -22.52 -2.88 -7.74
N ARG A 142 -23.22 -3.35 -8.78
CA ARG A 142 -23.04 -4.72 -9.30
C ARG A 142 -21.68 -4.91 -9.95
N ARG A 143 -21.17 -3.94 -10.72
CA ARG A 143 -19.80 -3.99 -11.27
C ARG A 143 -18.77 -4.00 -10.16
N VAL A 144 -18.93 -3.12 -9.18
CA VAL A 144 -18.05 -3.06 -7.99
C VAL A 144 -18.02 -4.42 -7.27
N ARG A 145 -19.17 -5.08 -7.08
CA ARG A 145 -19.24 -6.45 -6.52
C ARG A 145 -18.57 -7.51 -7.39
N GLN A 146 -18.69 -7.42 -8.71
CA GLN A 146 -18.03 -8.34 -9.64
C GLN A 146 -16.51 -8.16 -9.63
N SER A 147 -16.02 -6.92 -9.53
CA SER A 147 -14.60 -6.60 -9.37
C SER A 147 -14.04 -7.07 -8.01
N PHE A 148 -14.88 -7.10 -6.96
CA PHE A 148 -14.49 -7.64 -5.64
C PHE A 148 -14.55 -9.17 -5.58
N ALA A 149 -15.43 -9.80 -6.34
CA ALA A 149 -15.57 -11.23 -6.42
C ALA A 149 -14.62 -11.81 -7.47
N SER A 150 -13.32 -11.81 -7.17
CA SER A 150 -12.40 -12.70 -7.88
C SER A 150 -12.92 -14.14 -7.71
N PRO A 151 -13.14 -14.91 -8.80
CA PRO A 151 -13.60 -16.30 -8.72
C PRO A 151 -12.59 -17.21 -8.02
N GLN A 152 -11.36 -16.75 -7.85
CA GLN A 152 -10.27 -17.49 -7.22
C GLN A 152 -9.65 -16.69 -6.06
N PRO A 153 -9.15 -17.36 -5.02
CA PRO A 153 -8.36 -16.67 -4.00
C PRO A 153 -7.19 -15.92 -4.61
N ALA A 154 -6.94 -14.72 -4.11
CA ALA A 154 -5.66 -14.06 -4.27
C ALA A 154 -4.85 -14.18 -2.96
N PRO A 155 -4.02 -15.23 -2.79
CA PRO A 155 -3.18 -15.39 -1.61
C PRO A 155 -2.01 -14.41 -1.65
N SER A 156 -2.08 -13.31 -0.90
CA SER A 156 -1.02 -12.30 -0.89
C SER A 156 -0.84 -11.68 0.48
N PHE A 157 0.42 -11.33 0.73
CA PHE A 157 0.89 -10.72 1.94
C PHE A 157 1.58 -9.42 1.56
N TYR A 158 1.18 -8.32 2.20
CA TYR A 158 1.87 -7.04 2.12
C TYR A 158 2.38 -6.67 3.50
N ARG A 159 3.63 -6.24 3.57
CA ARG A 159 4.28 -5.74 4.76
C ARG A 159 4.87 -4.38 4.47
N LEU A 160 4.37 -3.36 5.14
CA LEU A 160 4.89 -2.01 5.05
C LEU A 160 5.75 -1.73 6.27
N PHE A 161 6.99 -1.33 6.05
CA PHE A 161 7.87 -0.82 7.09
C PHE A 161 7.95 0.68 7.02
N ILE A 162 7.96 1.31 8.18
CA ILE A 162 8.14 2.73 8.33
C ILE A 162 9.44 2.99 9.08
N TRP A 163 10.29 3.81 8.48
CA TRP A 163 11.60 4.18 8.99
C TRP A 163 11.65 5.69 9.17
N GLY A 164 12.20 6.17 10.28
CA GLY A 164 12.46 7.59 10.50
C GLY A 164 13.10 7.84 11.87
N ALA A 165 13.51 9.07 12.11
CA ALA A 165 13.83 9.55 13.45
C ALA A 165 12.53 10.10 14.07
N SER A 166 12.20 9.62 15.26
CA SER A 166 11.15 10.19 16.11
C SER A 166 11.52 11.60 16.56
#